data_AF-A0A936U2K7-F1
#
_entry.id   AF-A0A936U2K7-F1
#
_cell.length_a   1.000
_cell.length_b   1.000
_cell.length_c   1.000
_cell.angle_alpha   90.00
_cell.angle_beta   90.00
_cell.angle_gamma   90.00
#
_symmetry.space_group_name_H-M   'P 1'
#
loop_
_entity.id
_entity.type
_entity.pdbx_description
1 polymer ?
#
loop_
_entity_poly.entity_id
_entity_poly.type
_entity_poly.pdbx_seq_one_letter_code
_entity_poly.pdbx_strand_id
1 'polypeptide(L)'
;MKKAIQKIASTAPLLAGIIFAGCDSPAQDDNDSYEKIYFAKQSSETLQKERDTLIYSGISVGNWEKFRIGAERRILKNEFLIDDLKTRIRKSGKQSDLIFEKKTYILEQKNKNLRNRIIAYPEVQSDWDSFKKEITGELDDLSVELKEMGYKK
;
A
#
# COMPACT_ATOMS: atom_id res chain seq x y z
N MET A 1 68.68 22.15 -30.44
CA MET A 1 68.02 20.98 -31.07
C MET A 1 66.65 20.80 -30.43
N LYS A 2 65.59 20.43 -31.18
CA LYS A 2 64.18 20.21 -30.73
C LYS A 2 63.50 21.53 -30.24
N LYS A 3 62.47 22.09 -30.89
CA LYS A 3 61.03 21.68 -31.02
C LYS A 3 60.28 21.78 -29.66
N ALA A 4 59.09 22.39 -29.51
CA ALA A 4 58.24 23.24 -30.38
C ALA A 4 57.25 24.08 -29.49
N ILE A 5 56.68 25.24 -29.90
CA ILE A 5 55.31 25.45 -30.47
C ILE A 5 54.19 24.72 -29.69
N GLN A 6 53.09 25.31 -29.17
CA GLN A 6 52.40 26.63 -29.25
C GLN A 6 51.88 27.04 -27.82
N LYS A 7 51.27 28.18 -27.42
CA LYS A 7 50.58 29.38 -27.96
C LYS A 7 49.09 29.26 -28.44
N ILE A 8 48.17 29.91 -27.69
CA ILE A 8 46.94 30.69 -28.05
C ILE A 8 45.74 30.44 -27.09
N ALA A 9 44.97 31.49 -26.81
CA ALA A 9 43.73 31.46 -26.01
C ALA A 9 42.48 31.56 -26.89
N SER A 10 41.31 31.13 -26.41
CA SER A 10 40.01 31.40 -27.05
C SER A 10 38.84 31.27 -26.07
N THR A 11 37.94 32.24 -26.10
CA THR A 11 36.64 32.25 -25.39
C THR A 11 35.51 31.91 -26.35
N ALA A 12 34.61 30.98 -26.00
CA ALA A 12 33.35 30.77 -26.71
C ALA A 12 32.29 30.12 -25.80
N PRO A 13 31.14 30.77 -25.52
CA PRO A 13 30.00 30.15 -24.83
C PRO A 13 29.02 29.51 -25.84
N LEU A 14 28.79 28.20 -25.70
CA LEU A 14 27.85 27.36 -26.45
C LEU A 14 27.36 26.27 -25.47
N LEU A 15 26.12 25.76 -25.47
CA LEU A 15 24.97 25.97 -26.37
C LEU A 15 23.64 25.84 -25.58
N ALA A 16 22.50 26.00 -26.27
CA ALA A 16 21.17 26.04 -25.69
C ALA A 16 20.61 24.69 -25.18
N GLY A 17 19.66 24.77 -24.25
CA GLY A 17 18.47 23.90 -24.23
C GLY A 17 18.64 22.47 -23.69
N ILE A 18 18.66 22.32 -22.37
CA ILE A 18 18.23 21.05 -21.75
C ILE A 18 16.70 20.99 -21.82
N ILE A 19 16.20 20.05 -22.62
CA ILE A 19 14.78 19.75 -22.79
C ILE A 19 14.21 19.25 -21.44
N PHE A 20 12.91 19.47 -21.20
CA PHE A 20 12.20 18.96 -20.01
C PHE A 20 12.60 17.52 -19.69
N ALA A 21 13.20 17.31 -18.51
CA ALA A 21 13.28 15.99 -17.93
C ALA A 21 11.85 15.48 -17.77
N GLY A 22 11.56 14.33 -18.39
CA GLY A 22 10.24 13.71 -18.30
C GLY A 22 9.89 13.41 -16.85
N CYS A 23 8.59 13.43 -16.53
CA CYS A 23 8.14 12.83 -15.28
C CYS A 23 8.37 11.32 -15.40
N ASP A 24 9.44 10.81 -14.77
CA ASP A 24 9.70 9.38 -14.59
C ASP A 24 8.60 8.79 -13.68
N SER A 25 7.43 8.58 -14.27
CA SER A 25 6.44 7.66 -13.75
C SER A 25 6.97 6.26 -14.04
N PRO A 26 7.47 5.50 -13.04
CA PRO A 26 7.73 4.09 -13.27
C PRO A 26 6.40 3.46 -13.71
N ALA A 27 6.41 2.80 -14.86
CA ALA A 27 5.30 1.95 -15.25
C ALA A 27 5.19 0.85 -14.20
N GLN A 28 4.23 0.99 -13.27
CA GLN A 28 4.03 0.02 -12.21
C GLN A 28 3.37 -1.21 -12.84
N ASP A 29 4.26 -2.10 -13.26
CA ASP A 29 4.05 -3.33 -14.01
C ASP A 29 2.93 -4.19 -13.42
N ASP A 30 2.22 -4.93 -14.28
CA ASP A 30 1.09 -5.79 -13.88
C ASP A 30 1.53 -6.88 -12.86
N ASN A 31 2.84 -7.16 -12.80
CA ASN A 31 3.52 -7.92 -11.75
C ASN A 31 3.08 -7.53 -10.32
N ASP A 32 2.83 -6.25 -10.04
CA ASP A 32 2.38 -5.74 -8.73
C ASP A 32 1.03 -6.35 -8.29
N SER A 33 0.16 -6.70 -9.26
CA SER A 33 -1.11 -7.40 -9.03
C SER A 33 -0.91 -8.89 -8.75
N TYR A 34 -0.03 -9.55 -9.53
CA TYR A 34 0.32 -10.96 -9.33
C TYR A 34 1.05 -11.17 -8.00
N GLU A 35 1.94 -10.26 -7.60
CA GLU A 35 2.62 -10.28 -6.31
C GLU A 35 1.63 -10.14 -5.16
N LYS A 36 0.61 -9.27 -5.25
CA LYS A 36 -0.46 -9.17 -4.24
C LYS A 36 -1.33 -10.42 -4.14
N ILE A 37 -1.67 -11.04 -5.28
CA ILE A 37 -2.41 -12.33 -5.28
C ILE A 37 -1.53 -13.45 -4.70
N TYR A 38 -0.23 -13.45 -5.00
CA TYR A 38 0.73 -14.38 -4.44
C TYR A 38 0.90 -14.19 -2.92
N PHE A 39 1.02 -12.95 -2.43
CA PHE A 39 1.05 -12.63 -0.99
C PHE A 39 -0.26 -13.01 -0.28
N ALA A 40 -1.43 -12.78 -0.89
CA ALA A 40 -2.71 -13.20 -0.32
C ALA A 40 -2.86 -14.73 -0.25
N LYS A 41 -2.21 -15.46 -1.17
CA LYS A 41 -2.14 -16.93 -1.14
C LYS A 41 -1.10 -17.42 -0.12
N GLN A 42 0.10 -16.83 -0.09
CA GLN A 42 1.17 -17.18 0.83
C GLN A 42 0.81 -16.84 2.29
N SER A 43 0.06 -15.76 2.53
CA SER A 43 -0.53 -15.48 3.83
C SER A 43 -1.56 -16.57 4.16
N SER A 44 -2.50 -16.90 3.27
CA SER A 44 -3.46 -18.00 3.48
C SER A 44 -2.78 -19.34 3.83
N GLU A 45 -1.63 -19.66 3.21
CA GLU A 45 -0.84 -20.86 3.49
C GLU A 45 -0.03 -20.75 4.80
N THR A 46 0.46 -19.57 5.17
CA THR A 46 1.14 -19.32 6.46
C THR A 46 0.16 -19.44 7.63
N LEU A 47 -1.03 -18.87 7.47
CA LEU A 47 -2.14 -18.95 8.42
C LEU A 47 -2.65 -20.39 8.62
N GLN A 48 -2.42 -21.30 7.67
CA GLN A 48 -2.67 -22.73 7.88
C GLN A 48 -1.63 -23.39 8.79
N LYS A 49 -0.35 -22.97 8.75
CA LYS A 49 0.70 -23.47 9.66
C LYS A 49 0.56 -22.90 11.08
N GLU A 50 0.17 -21.63 11.20
CA GLU A 50 -0.10 -21.00 12.50
C GLU A 50 -1.31 -21.63 13.20
N ARG A 51 -2.36 -22.00 12.45
CA ARG A 51 -3.52 -22.76 12.98
C ARG A 51 -3.08 -24.03 13.72
N ASP A 52 -2.20 -24.82 13.11
CA ASP A 52 -1.74 -26.09 13.69
C ASP A 52 -0.87 -25.87 14.94
N THR A 53 -0.27 -24.68 15.08
CA THR A 53 0.50 -24.28 16.27
C THR A 53 -0.42 -23.78 17.40
N LEU A 54 -1.45 -22.99 17.08
CA LEU A 54 -2.36 -22.37 18.05
C LEU A 54 -3.29 -23.37 18.76
N ILE A 55 -3.58 -24.52 18.15
CA ILE A 55 -4.40 -25.60 18.73
C ILE A 55 -3.86 -26.08 20.09
N TYR A 56 -2.55 -25.98 20.33
CA TYR A 56 -1.91 -26.41 21.58
C TYR A 56 -2.12 -25.46 22.77
N SER A 57 -2.67 -24.25 22.56
CA SER A 57 -2.65 -23.15 23.55
C SER A 57 -3.88 -23.04 24.47
N GLY A 58 -4.95 -23.82 24.24
CA GLY A 58 -6.15 -23.84 25.09
C GLY A 58 -7.05 -22.59 25.04
N ILE A 59 -6.66 -21.54 24.30
CA ILE A 59 -7.49 -20.36 24.02
C ILE A 59 -8.78 -20.78 23.28
N SER A 60 -9.83 -19.94 23.29
CA SER A 60 -10.98 -20.08 22.38
C SER A 60 -10.61 -19.74 20.93
N VAL A 61 -9.73 -20.57 20.33
CA VAL A 61 -9.10 -20.36 19.01
C VAL A 61 -10.16 -20.05 17.94
N GLY A 62 -11.32 -20.70 18.03
CA GLY A 62 -12.42 -20.54 17.09
C GLY A 62 -13.07 -19.16 17.05
N ASN A 63 -12.92 -18.29 18.05
CA ASN A 63 -13.52 -16.94 18.04
C ASN A 63 -12.54 -15.87 17.56
N TRP A 64 -11.28 -15.92 17.99
CA TRP A 64 -10.23 -15.06 17.47
C TRP A 64 -10.00 -15.31 15.97
N GLU A 65 -9.77 -16.57 15.59
CA GLU A 65 -9.36 -16.90 14.22
C GLU A 65 -10.44 -16.58 13.18
N LYS A 66 -11.72 -16.83 13.50
CA LYS A 66 -12.84 -16.46 12.61
C LYS A 66 -12.93 -14.95 12.40
N PHE A 67 -12.68 -14.16 13.45
CA PHE A 67 -12.64 -12.70 13.35
C PHE A 67 -11.44 -12.25 12.52
N ARG A 68 -10.25 -12.77 12.80
CA ARG A 68 -9.00 -12.44 12.12
C ARG A 68 -9.10 -12.70 10.61
N ILE A 69 -9.62 -13.87 10.20
CA ILE A 69 -9.93 -14.20 8.80
C ILE A 69 -10.97 -13.24 8.18
N GLY A 70 -12.02 -12.89 8.95
CA GLY A 70 -13.06 -11.97 8.49
C GLY A 70 -12.56 -10.54 8.29
N ALA A 71 -11.65 -10.08 9.15
CA ALA A 71 -11.01 -8.77 9.09
C ALA A 71 -9.98 -8.71 7.95
N GLU A 72 -9.12 -9.73 7.80
CA GLU A 72 -8.17 -9.86 6.68
C GLU A 72 -8.88 -9.78 5.31
N ARG A 73 -10.05 -10.43 5.17
CA ARG A 73 -10.86 -10.34 3.94
C ARG A 73 -11.35 -8.91 3.65
N ARG A 74 -11.61 -8.10 4.68
CA ARG A 74 -12.01 -6.68 4.53
C ARG A 74 -10.80 -5.82 4.17
N ILE A 75 -9.65 -6.09 4.78
CA ILE A 75 -8.35 -5.44 4.49
C ILE A 75 -7.92 -5.67 3.04
N LEU A 76 -7.96 -6.91 2.53
CA LEU A 76 -7.66 -7.24 1.13
C LEU A 76 -8.63 -6.55 0.15
N LYS A 77 -9.92 -6.45 0.51
CA LYS A 77 -10.92 -5.73 -0.29
C LYS A 77 -10.65 -4.23 -0.33
N ASN A 78 -10.18 -3.65 0.78
CA ASN A 78 -9.80 -2.25 0.85
C ASN A 78 -8.52 -1.97 0.04
N GLU A 79 -7.52 -2.86 0.10
CA GLU A 79 -6.30 -2.81 -0.73
C GLU A 79 -6.65 -2.79 -2.23
N PHE A 80 -7.56 -3.65 -2.70
CA PHE A 80 -8.05 -3.63 -4.07
C PHE A 80 -8.69 -2.27 -4.45
N LEU A 81 -9.54 -1.70 -3.59
CA LEU A 81 -10.14 -0.38 -3.83
C LEU A 81 -9.10 0.75 -3.84
N ILE A 82 -8.05 0.66 -3.01
CA ILE A 82 -6.94 1.61 -2.97
C ILE A 82 -6.15 1.60 -4.29
N ASP A 83 -5.83 0.42 -4.83
CA ASP A 83 -5.05 0.31 -6.07
C ASP A 83 -5.87 0.69 -7.32
N ASP A 84 -7.16 0.38 -7.33
CA ASP A 84 -8.14 0.86 -8.31
C ASP A 84 -8.26 2.40 -8.29
N LEU A 85 -8.29 3.01 -7.09
CA LEU A 85 -8.23 4.46 -6.91
C LEU A 85 -6.91 5.06 -7.43
N LYS A 86 -5.75 4.53 -7.04
CA LYS A 86 -4.43 4.94 -7.56
C LYS A 86 -4.37 4.87 -9.10
N THR A 87 -4.98 3.84 -9.67
CA THR A 87 -5.04 3.64 -11.13
C THR A 87 -5.94 4.69 -11.81
N ARG A 88 -7.11 5.00 -11.24
CA ARG A 88 -8.00 6.09 -11.71
C ARG A 88 -7.42 7.49 -11.55
N ILE A 89 -6.51 7.68 -10.59
CA ILE A 89 -5.75 8.92 -10.35
C ILE A 89 -4.69 9.08 -11.44
N ARG A 90 -3.80 8.09 -11.60
CA ARG A 90 -2.72 8.09 -12.61
C ARG A 90 -3.22 8.28 -14.05
N LYS A 91 -4.35 7.66 -14.40
CA LYS A 91 -5.00 7.78 -15.72
C LYS A 91 -5.70 9.12 -15.97
N SER A 92 -5.74 10.02 -14.99
CA SER A 92 -6.54 11.26 -15.01
C SER A 92 -5.68 12.52 -15.15
N GLY A 93 -4.54 12.60 -14.45
CA GLY A 93 -3.53 13.65 -14.66
C GLY A 93 -4.00 15.09 -14.37
N LYS A 94 -5.09 15.27 -13.61
CA LYS A 94 -5.67 16.57 -13.27
C LYS A 94 -5.05 17.11 -11.99
N GLN A 95 -4.99 18.43 -11.83
CA GLN A 95 -4.52 19.06 -10.59
C GLN A 95 -5.34 18.66 -9.35
N SER A 96 -6.62 18.31 -9.53
CA SER A 96 -7.48 17.72 -8.47
C SER A 96 -6.94 16.41 -7.92
N ASP A 97 -6.22 15.64 -8.73
CA ASP A 97 -5.80 14.28 -8.41
C ASP A 97 -4.75 14.28 -7.29
N LEU A 98 -3.98 15.37 -7.09
CA LEU A 98 -3.07 15.56 -5.93
C LEU A 98 -3.80 15.51 -4.57
N ILE A 99 -5.05 15.99 -4.51
CA ILE A 99 -5.88 15.91 -3.29
C ILE A 99 -6.35 14.48 -3.07
N PHE A 100 -6.73 13.80 -4.16
CA PHE A 100 -7.11 12.39 -4.11
C PHE A 100 -5.93 11.49 -3.73
N GLU A 101 -4.74 11.67 -4.31
CA GLU A 101 -3.50 10.95 -3.96
C GLU A 101 -3.21 11.02 -2.46
N LYS A 102 -3.17 12.25 -1.91
CA LYS A 102 -2.92 12.47 -0.48
C LYS A 102 -3.98 11.78 0.39
N LYS A 103 -5.25 11.78 -0.03
CA LYS A 103 -6.31 11.07 0.69
C LYS A 103 -6.20 9.56 0.54
N THR A 104 -5.99 9.02 -0.65
CA THR A 104 -5.80 7.57 -0.90
C THR A 104 -4.61 7.02 -0.10
N TYR A 105 -3.49 7.77 -0.02
CA TYR A 105 -2.37 7.42 0.84
C TYR A 105 -2.75 7.33 2.32
N ILE A 106 -3.54 8.27 2.85
CA ILE A 106 -4.04 8.21 4.24
C ILE A 106 -4.89 6.95 4.47
N LEU A 107 -5.74 6.57 3.51
CA LEU A 107 -6.57 5.36 3.61
C LEU A 107 -5.73 4.08 3.55
N GLU A 108 -4.66 4.07 2.77
CA GLU A 108 -3.69 2.98 2.74
C GLU A 108 -2.96 2.82 4.09
N GLN A 109 -2.54 3.92 4.72
CA GLN A 109 -1.92 3.87 6.04
C GLN A 109 -2.91 3.43 7.13
N LYS A 110 -4.18 3.84 7.07
CA LYS A 110 -5.25 3.29 7.93
C LYS A 110 -5.36 1.77 7.77
N ASN A 111 -5.44 1.27 6.53
CA ASN A 111 -5.60 -0.18 6.26
C ASN A 111 -4.40 -1.00 6.77
N LYS A 112 -3.17 -0.49 6.57
CA LYS A 112 -1.94 -1.08 7.08
C LYS A 112 -1.87 -1.08 8.62
N ASN A 113 -2.31 0.01 9.27
CA ASN A 113 -2.38 0.06 10.74
C ASN A 113 -3.36 -0.98 11.31
N LEU A 114 -4.54 -1.13 10.70
CA LEU A 114 -5.53 -2.14 11.08
C LEU A 114 -4.98 -3.56 10.93
N ARG A 115 -4.34 -3.86 9.78
CA ARG A 115 -3.63 -5.12 9.52
C ARG A 115 -2.62 -5.44 10.63
N ASN A 116 -1.79 -4.47 11.01
CA ASN A 116 -0.78 -4.64 12.06
C ASN A 116 -1.40 -4.86 13.45
N ARG A 117 -2.45 -4.11 13.82
CA ARG A 117 -3.16 -4.28 15.10
C ARG A 117 -3.82 -5.66 15.23
N ILE A 118 -4.38 -6.18 14.13
CA ILE A 118 -4.93 -7.54 14.07
C ILE A 118 -3.84 -8.60 14.24
N ILE A 119 -2.64 -8.39 13.67
CA ILE A 119 -1.53 -9.33 13.83
C ILE A 119 -0.97 -9.31 15.27
N ALA A 120 -0.92 -8.16 15.93
CA ALA A 120 -0.36 -8.00 17.27
C ALA A 120 -1.30 -8.42 18.43
N TYR A 121 -2.62 -8.42 18.24
CA TYR A 121 -3.58 -8.71 19.32
C TYR A 121 -3.34 -10.03 20.11
N PRO A 122 -2.91 -11.16 19.49
CA PRO A 122 -2.60 -12.40 20.23
C PRO A 122 -1.52 -12.27 21.30
N GLU A 123 -0.72 -11.20 21.27
CA GLU A 123 0.31 -10.91 22.28
C GLU A 123 -0.26 -10.15 23.50
N VAL A 124 -1.46 -9.57 23.39
CA VAL A 124 -2.06 -8.62 24.36
C VAL A 124 -3.52 -9.00 24.67
N GLN A 125 -3.73 -10.19 25.22
CA GLN A 125 -5.07 -10.81 25.32
C GLN A 125 -5.94 -10.33 26.51
N SER A 126 -6.08 -9.03 26.72
CA SER A 126 -6.79 -8.45 27.88
C SER A 126 -8.22 -7.97 27.64
N ASP A 127 -8.56 -7.56 26.41
CA ASP A 127 -9.67 -6.63 26.14
C ASP A 127 -10.51 -7.02 24.91
N TRP A 128 -10.57 -8.32 24.61
CA TRP A 128 -11.13 -8.92 23.39
C TRP A 128 -12.34 -8.23 22.77
N ASP A 129 -13.44 -8.06 23.51
CA ASP A 129 -14.68 -7.51 22.95
C ASP A 129 -14.57 -5.99 22.64
N SER A 130 -13.70 -5.26 23.33
CA SER A 130 -13.36 -3.87 23.01
C SER A 130 -12.57 -3.80 21.71
N PHE A 131 -11.44 -4.53 21.64
CA PHE A 131 -10.60 -4.62 20.45
C PHE A 131 -11.39 -5.04 19.20
N LYS A 132 -12.18 -6.11 19.32
CA LYS A 132 -13.05 -6.62 18.26
C LYS A 132 -14.05 -5.56 17.78
N LYS A 133 -14.68 -4.82 18.69
CA LYS A 133 -15.64 -3.75 18.36
C LYS A 133 -14.97 -2.60 17.63
N GLU A 134 -13.82 -2.13 18.15
CA GLU A 134 -13.04 -1.02 17.61
C GLU A 134 -12.58 -1.30 16.17
N ILE A 135 -11.84 -2.40 15.98
CA ILE A 135 -11.36 -2.85 14.66
C ILE A 135 -12.53 -3.13 13.70
N THR A 136 -13.68 -3.61 14.20
CA THR A 136 -14.87 -3.80 13.34
C THR A 136 -15.36 -2.47 12.77
N GLY A 137 -15.49 -1.44 13.63
CA GLY A 137 -15.94 -0.10 13.25
C GLY A 137 -14.97 0.59 12.31
N GLU A 138 -13.68 0.65 12.65
CA GLU A 138 -12.66 1.29 11.79
C GLU A 138 -12.58 0.66 10.39
N LEU A 139 -12.75 -0.66 10.28
CA LEU A 139 -12.83 -1.34 8.98
C LEU A 139 -14.10 -1.02 8.20
N ASP A 140 -15.23 -0.71 8.85
CA ASP A 140 -16.45 -0.28 8.17
C ASP A 140 -16.37 1.19 7.74
N ASP A 141 -15.89 2.08 8.61
CA ASP A 141 -15.66 3.50 8.29
C ASP A 141 -14.69 3.64 7.11
N LEU A 142 -13.58 2.88 7.12
CA LEU A 142 -12.63 2.81 6.00
C LEU A 142 -13.26 2.22 4.74
N SER A 143 -14.11 1.19 4.87
CA SER A 143 -14.86 0.61 3.75
C SER A 143 -15.89 1.58 3.15
N VAL A 144 -16.43 2.51 3.93
CA VAL A 144 -17.33 3.58 3.45
C VAL A 144 -16.52 4.69 2.80
N GLU A 145 -15.46 5.17 3.45
CA GLU A 145 -14.63 6.27 2.96
C GLU A 145 -13.94 5.94 1.61
N LEU A 146 -13.54 4.68 1.40
CA LEU A 146 -13.02 4.19 0.12
C LEU A 146 -14.09 4.15 -0.98
N LYS A 147 -15.31 3.68 -0.68
CA LYS A 147 -16.42 3.66 -1.65
C LYS A 147 -16.81 5.06 -2.07
N GLU A 148 -16.96 5.98 -1.10
CA GLU A 148 -17.28 7.38 -1.41
C GLU A 148 -16.24 8.02 -2.33
N MET A 149 -14.95 7.76 -2.11
CA MET A 149 -13.91 8.24 -3.01
C MET A 149 -14.01 7.60 -4.41
N GLY A 150 -14.41 6.34 -4.50
CA GLY A 150 -14.69 5.66 -5.77
C GLY A 150 -15.86 6.25 -6.55
N TYR A 151 -16.89 6.77 -5.87
CA TYR A 151 -18.08 7.35 -6.50
C TYR A 151 -17.99 8.85 -6.81
N LYS A 152 -17.04 9.59 -6.22
CA LYS A 152 -16.92 11.06 -6.35
C LYS A 152 -16.02 11.48 -7.53
N LYS A 153 -16.28 10.99 -8.74
CA LYS A 153 -15.50 11.31 -9.96
C LYS A 153 -16.35 11.52 -11.21
#